data_AF-A0A0N4UJW6-F1
#
_entry.id   AF-A0A0N4UJW6-F1
#
_cell.length_a   1.000
_cell.length_b   1.000
_cell.length_c   1.000
_cell.angle_alpha   90.00
_cell.angle_beta   90.00
_cell.angle_gamma   90.00
#
_symmetry.space_group_name_H-M   'P 1'
#
loop_
_entity.id
_entity.type
_entity.pdbx_description
1 polymer ?
#
loop_
_entity_poly.entity_id
_entity_poly.type
_entity_poly.pdbx_seq_one_letter_code
_entity_poly.pdbx_strand_id
1 'polypeptide(L)'
;MEQHPTALRIGSALSYALCSIFIVFVNKILLTNYRFPSFLCAAIGQMLATVIIIFFASCFHIITLPPFTLVVIRKIFPLPLFYGGNLISGLGGTQKIKQRKVNKNIFIVILLFLIFFIFSLPMFTVLRRFSILMTMIMEYLILGTKASFAVRVSVAMMMLGSVVAALYDLTFDVYGYSLIMFNDLCTAANGVYMKRKLEAKELGKYGLLFHNSLLMIVPSILIAFFADDFQKVRDFVAAGHFTFSVAICFILSCVCGFALNYSTVICTHYNSALTTACVGPIKNLFVTYVGMFSSGDYIFAWNNFLGINISVVGSILYAYVTFRIKTISKQRFVSASAQSSDFEPLVSKEIDQAELNTSN
;
A
#
# COMPACT_ATOMS: atom_id res chain seq x y z
N MET A 1 16.08 13.01 -8.65
CA MET A 1 15.29 11.76 -8.56
C MET A 1 15.93 10.73 -9.48
N GLU A 2 16.40 9.60 -8.96
CA GLU A 2 16.84 8.48 -9.81
C GLU A 2 15.70 8.07 -10.74
N GLN A 3 15.90 8.22 -12.06
CA GLN A 3 14.94 7.76 -13.06
C GLN A 3 15.15 6.25 -13.27
N HIS A 4 14.46 5.45 -12.47
CA HIS A 4 14.48 4.00 -12.65
C HIS A 4 13.88 3.61 -14.02
N PRO A 5 14.43 2.58 -14.69
CA PRO A 5 13.89 2.03 -15.92
C PRO A 5 12.39 1.79 -15.86
N THR A 6 11.66 2.14 -16.91
CA THR A 6 10.21 1.95 -17.02
C THR A 6 9.82 0.49 -16.80
N ALA A 7 10.64 -0.47 -17.23
CA ALA A 7 10.42 -1.90 -16.99
C ALA A 7 10.36 -2.26 -15.50
N LEU A 8 11.30 -1.78 -14.66
CA LEU A 8 11.30 -2.04 -13.22
C LEU A 8 10.09 -1.39 -12.52
N ARG A 9 9.68 -0.23 -13.02
CA ARG A 9 8.54 0.53 -12.52
C ARG A 9 7.21 -0.17 -12.80
N ILE A 10 7.02 -0.66 -14.01
CA ILE A 10 5.86 -1.46 -14.40
C ILE A 10 5.90 -2.81 -13.68
N GLY A 11 7.05 -3.50 -13.69
CA GLY A 11 7.23 -4.80 -13.04
C GLY A 11 6.94 -4.77 -11.54
N SER A 12 7.37 -3.72 -10.83
CA SER A 12 7.06 -3.55 -9.40
C SER A 12 5.59 -3.26 -9.13
N ALA A 13 4.92 -2.46 -9.98
CA ALA A 13 3.48 -2.21 -9.86
C ALA A 13 2.65 -3.48 -10.12
N LEU A 14 3.01 -4.27 -11.13
CA LEU A 14 2.39 -5.56 -11.41
C LEU A 14 2.64 -6.58 -10.29
N SER A 15 3.87 -6.68 -9.81
CA SER A 15 4.22 -7.55 -8.68
C SER A 15 3.39 -7.20 -7.43
N TYR A 16 3.26 -5.90 -7.11
CA TYR A 16 2.41 -5.43 -6.03
C TYR A 16 0.93 -5.81 -6.24
N ALA A 17 0.39 -5.56 -7.44
CA ALA A 17 -0.99 -5.91 -7.75
C ALA A 17 -1.25 -7.42 -7.57
N LEU A 18 -0.37 -8.27 -8.11
CA LEU A 18 -0.47 -9.72 -8.02
C LEU A 18 -0.36 -10.22 -6.58
N CYS A 19 0.66 -9.77 -5.83
CA CYS A 19 0.82 -10.16 -4.42
C CYS A 19 -0.40 -9.72 -3.59
N SER A 20 -0.94 -8.53 -3.85
CA SER A 20 -2.10 -8.03 -3.14
C SER A 20 -3.41 -8.75 -3.52
N ILE A 21 -3.57 -9.23 -4.74
CA ILE A 21 -4.73 -10.05 -5.10
C ILE A 21 -4.61 -11.42 -4.42
N PHE A 22 -3.44 -12.03 -4.49
CA PHE A 22 -3.21 -13.38 -3.97
C PHE A 22 -3.43 -13.47 -2.45
N ILE A 23 -2.88 -12.51 -1.69
CA ILE A 23 -3.08 -12.48 -0.23
C ILE A 23 -4.55 -12.26 0.16
N VAL A 24 -5.35 -11.54 -0.63
CA VAL A 24 -6.79 -11.38 -0.36
C VAL A 24 -7.49 -12.74 -0.43
N PHE A 25 -7.18 -13.55 -1.45
CA PHE A 25 -7.73 -14.91 -1.55
C PHE A 25 -7.24 -15.83 -0.44
N VAL A 26 -5.95 -15.82 -0.13
CA VAL A 26 -5.39 -16.65 0.96
C VAL A 26 -6.01 -16.27 2.30
N ASN A 27 -6.13 -14.98 2.60
CA ASN A 27 -6.77 -14.53 3.84
C ASN A 27 -8.27 -14.83 3.88
N LYS A 28 -8.98 -14.76 2.74
CA LYS A 28 -10.38 -15.19 2.66
C LYS A 28 -10.52 -16.68 2.96
N ILE A 29 -9.65 -17.53 2.43
CA ILE A 29 -9.65 -18.97 2.74
C ILE A 29 -9.37 -19.19 4.23
N LEU A 30 -8.36 -18.54 4.79
CA LEU A 30 -8.00 -18.67 6.21
C LEU A 30 -9.13 -18.22 7.16
N LEU A 31 -9.69 -17.03 6.92
CA LEU A 31 -10.65 -16.41 7.83
C LEU A 31 -12.09 -16.88 7.60
N THR A 32 -12.49 -17.11 6.35
CA THR A 32 -13.88 -17.47 6.02
C THR A 32 -14.09 -18.98 5.92
N ASN A 33 -13.24 -19.70 5.18
CA ASN A 33 -13.40 -21.16 5.01
C ASN A 33 -12.94 -21.92 6.26
N TYR A 34 -11.71 -21.66 6.71
CA TYR A 34 -11.16 -22.30 7.92
C TYR A 34 -11.63 -21.65 9.23
N ARG A 35 -12.35 -20.52 9.16
CA ARG A 35 -12.90 -19.81 10.32
C ARG A 35 -11.84 -19.46 11.37
N PHE A 36 -10.62 -19.14 10.93
CA PHE A 36 -9.57 -18.70 11.85
C PHE A 36 -10.03 -17.43 12.59
N PRO A 37 -9.97 -17.39 13.93
CA PRO A 37 -10.77 -16.46 14.71
C PRO A 37 -10.19 -15.04 14.82
N SER A 38 -8.92 -14.83 14.47
CA SER A 38 -8.25 -13.53 14.63
C SER A 38 -7.48 -13.14 13.36
N PHE A 39 -7.86 -12.02 12.75
CA PHE A 39 -7.00 -11.40 11.72
C PHE A 39 -5.69 -10.88 12.30
N LEU A 40 -5.63 -10.59 13.60
CA LEU A 40 -4.53 -9.83 14.19
C LEU A 40 -3.37 -10.77 14.43
N CYS A 41 -3.67 -12.00 14.86
CA CYS A 41 -2.72 -13.08 14.86
C CYS A 41 -2.17 -13.36 13.46
N ALA A 42 -3.00 -13.30 12.40
CA ALA A 42 -2.52 -13.43 11.02
C ALA A 42 -1.60 -12.26 10.63
N ALA A 43 -1.96 -11.01 10.95
CA ALA A 43 -1.11 -9.84 10.69
C ALA A 43 0.22 -9.89 11.46
N ILE A 44 0.19 -10.28 12.74
CA ILE A 44 1.39 -10.52 13.56
C ILE A 44 2.25 -11.60 12.90
N GLY A 45 1.66 -12.71 12.44
CA GLY A 45 2.35 -13.76 11.70
C GLY A 45 3.03 -13.24 10.43
N GLN A 46 2.36 -12.37 9.66
CA GLN A 46 2.93 -11.75 8.45
C GLN A 46 4.11 -10.81 8.77
N MET A 47 4.01 -10.04 9.86
CA MET A 47 5.12 -9.18 10.32
C MET A 47 6.28 -10.01 10.86
N LEU A 48 6.01 -11.07 11.60
CA LEU A 48 7.03 -12.02 12.08
C LEU A 48 7.72 -12.71 10.91
N ALA A 49 6.98 -13.19 9.91
CA ALA A 49 7.58 -13.77 8.71
C ALA A 49 8.47 -12.78 7.97
N THR A 50 8.07 -11.50 7.91
CA THR A 50 8.90 -10.44 7.33
C THR A 50 10.22 -10.28 8.08
N VAL A 51 10.17 -10.23 9.41
CA VAL A 51 11.37 -10.15 10.26
C VAL A 51 12.25 -11.39 10.10
N ILE A 52 11.67 -12.59 10.18
CA ILE A 52 12.37 -13.87 10.09
C ILE A 52 13.05 -14.04 8.72
N ILE A 53 12.33 -13.83 7.62
CA ILE A 53 12.87 -14.01 6.26
C ILE A 53 14.04 -13.04 6.02
N ILE A 54 13.89 -11.77 6.42
CA ILE A 54 14.97 -10.78 6.24
C ILE A 54 16.14 -11.07 7.19
N PHE A 55 15.88 -11.52 8.42
CA PHE A 55 16.92 -11.91 9.36
C PHE A 55 17.75 -13.07 8.81
N PHE A 56 17.11 -14.14 8.33
CA PHE A 56 17.82 -15.26 7.69
C PHE A 56 18.59 -14.80 6.45
N ALA A 57 18.01 -13.96 5.60
CA ALA A 57 18.73 -13.41 4.45
C ALA A 57 19.94 -12.55 4.86
N SER A 58 19.88 -11.88 6.01
CA SER A 58 21.03 -11.18 6.60
C SER A 58 22.07 -12.13 7.18
N CYS A 59 21.66 -13.23 7.80
CA CYS A 59 22.57 -14.28 8.29
C CYS A 59 23.35 -14.94 7.14
N PHE A 60 22.72 -15.10 5.98
CA PHE A 60 23.40 -15.59 4.76
C PHE A 60 24.21 -14.50 4.04
N HIS A 61 24.38 -13.31 4.62
CA HIS A 61 25.09 -12.17 4.03
C HIS A 61 24.54 -11.70 2.66
N ILE A 62 23.31 -12.09 2.30
CA ILE A 62 22.64 -11.61 1.09
C ILE A 62 22.25 -10.13 1.26
N ILE A 63 21.98 -9.72 2.49
CA ILE A 63 21.50 -8.38 2.84
C ILE A 63 22.32 -7.84 4.02
N THR A 64 22.74 -6.59 3.93
CA THR A 64 23.32 -5.84 5.05
C THR A 64 22.21 -5.09 5.80
N LEU A 65 21.98 -5.47 7.05
CA LEU A 65 21.04 -4.76 7.92
C LEU A 65 21.77 -3.70 8.75
N PRO A 66 21.21 -2.49 8.88
CA PRO A 66 21.74 -1.51 9.82
C PRO A 66 21.56 -2.05 11.25
N PRO A 67 22.51 -1.79 12.16
CA PRO A 67 22.42 -2.27 13.53
C PRO A 67 21.21 -1.67 14.25
N PHE A 68 20.59 -2.45 15.12
CA PHE A 68 19.49 -1.97 15.95
C PHE A 68 20.02 -0.98 16.99
N THR A 69 19.79 0.31 16.77
CA THR A 69 20.20 1.40 17.67
C THR A 69 19.03 2.36 17.87
N LEU A 70 18.96 3.05 19.01
CA LEU A 70 17.94 4.08 19.27
C LEU A 70 17.87 5.14 18.15
N VAL A 71 19.01 5.42 17.51
CA VAL A 71 19.09 6.30 16.33
C VAL A 71 18.25 5.76 15.17
N VAL A 72 18.32 4.45 14.90
CA VAL A 72 17.52 3.79 13.86
C VAL A 72 16.03 3.83 14.21
N ILE A 73 15.66 3.55 15.47
CA ILE A 73 14.27 3.64 15.94
C ILE A 73 13.71 5.06 15.72
N ARG A 74 14.47 6.08 16.11
CA ARG A 74 14.10 7.49 15.91
C ARG A 74 14.01 7.85 14.42
N LYS A 75 14.88 7.29 13.58
CA LYS A 75 14.82 7.47 12.12
C LYS A 75 13.63 6.77 11.49
N ILE A 76 13.07 5.73 12.08
CA ILE A 76 11.90 5.03 11.51
C ILE A 76 10.60 5.73 11.90
N PHE A 77 10.54 6.30 13.10
CA PHE A 77 9.39 7.08 13.54
C PHE A 77 9.12 8.28 12.58
N PRO A 78 7.86 8.64 12.27
CA PRO A 78 6.59 8.09 12.76
C PRO A 78 5.98 6.96 11.90
N LEU A 79 6.76 6.32 11.02
CA LEU A 79 6.22 5.34 10.07
C LEU A 79 5.45 4.17 10.74
N PRO A 80 5.95 3.54 11.83
CA PRO A 80 5.21 2.49 12.52
C PRO A 80 3.88 3.01 13.09
N LEU A 81 3.82 4.26 13.53
CA LEU A 81 2.57 4.83 14.04
C LEU A 81 1.50 4.87 12.94
N PHE A 82 1.86 5.31 11.73
CA PHE A 82 0.92 5.32 10.60
C PHE A 82 0.61 3.92 10.08
N TYR A 83 1.58 3.01 10.06
CA TYR A 83 1.36 1.62 9.71
C TYR A 83 0.41 0.93 10.69
N GLY A 84 0.60 1.16 12.00
CA GLY A 84 -0.29 0.67 13.05
C GLY A 84 -1.67 1.28 12.98
N GLY A 85 -1.76 2.59 12.72
CA GLY A 85 -3.03 3.26 12.44
C GLY A 85 -3.78 2.60 11.27
N ASN A 86 -3.10 2.38 10.14
CA ASN A 86 -3.65 1.70 8.96
C ASN A 86 -4.02 0.23 9.22
N LEU A 87 -3.22 -0.47 10.05
CA LEU A 87 -3.51 -1.84 10.46
C LEU A 87 -4.82 -1.87 11.27
N ILE A 88 -4.92 -1.12 12.37
CA ILE A 88 -6.13 -1.08 13.24
C ILE A 88 -7.39 -0.73 12.44
N SER A 89 -7.31 0.30 11.60
CA SER A 89 -8.45 0.78 10.82
C SER A 89 -8.81 -0.14 9.64
N GLY A 90 -7.83 -0.74 8.96
CA GLY A 90 -8.06 -1.73 7.91
C GLY A 90 -8.62 -3.06 8.45
N LEU A 91 -8.14 -3.49 9.61
CA LEU A 91 -8.60 -4.68 10.33
C LEU A 91 -10.05 -4.53 10.80
N GLY A 92 -10.37 -3.34 11.26
CA GLY A 92 -11.73 -2.96 11.56
C GLY A 92 -12.72 -3.22 10.41
N GLY A 93 -12.36 -2.89 9.18
CA GLY A 93 -13.20 -3.15 8.00
C GLY A 93 -13.51 -4.62 7.72
N THR A 94 -12.74 -5.57 8.31
CA THR A 94 -12.83 -7.00 7.97
C THR A 94 -13.57 -7.83 9.03
N GLN A 95 -13.65 -7.41 10.30
CA GLN A 95 -14.17 -8.26 11.40
C GLN A 95 -15.70 -8.36 11.55
N LYS A 96 -16.49 -8.05 10.51
CA LYS A 96 -17.92 -8.39 10.49
C LYS A 96 -18.25 -9.65 9.68
N ILE A 97 -17.52 -10.74 9.93
CA ILE A 97 -18.07 -12.09 9.78
C ILE A 97 -17.85 -12.84 11.11
N LYS A 98 -18.90 -12.86 11.95
CA LYS A 98 -19.07 -13.65 13.20
C LYS A 98 -18.08 -13.44 14.36
N GLN A 99 -18.46 -12.58 15.32
CA GLN A 99 -18.18 -12.78 16.76
C GLN A 99 -19.28 -12.01 17.55
N ARG A 100 -20.32 -12.72 18.00
CA ARG A 100 -21.31 -12.23 18.99
C ARG A 100 -20.86 -12.75 20.35
N LYS A 101 -20.62 -11.82 21.29
CA LYS A 101 -20.25 -11.94 22.73
C LYS A 101 -18.80 -11.49 23.02
N VAL A 102 -18.59 -10.19 23.24
CA VAL A 102 -17.36 -9.65 23.86
C VAL A 102 -17.71 -8.52 24.85
N ASN A 103 -16.90 -8.43 25.91
CA ASN A 103 -17.00 -7.71 27.19
C ASN A 103 -17.26 -6.17 27.14
N LYS A 104 -17.77 -5.62 28.25
CA LYS A 104 -18.33 -4.27 28.47
C LYS A 104 -17.34 -3.10 28.35
N ASN A 105 -16.03 -3.31 28.59
CA ASN A 105 -15.01 -2.27 28.34
C ASN A 105 -14.59 -2.21 26.87
N ILE A 106 -14.71 -3.34 26.17
CA ILE A 106 -14.58 -3.45 24.71
C ILE A 106 -15.84 -2.90 24.03
N PHE A 107 -16.96 -2.73 24.75
CA PHE A 107 -18.18 -2.09 24.22
C PHE A 107 -17.92 -0.67 23.73
N ILE A 108 -17.04 0.13 24.34
CA ILE A 108 -16.71 1.48 23.84
C ILE A 108 -15.94 1.39 22.52
N VAL A 109 -14.93 0.52 22.45
CA VAL A 109 -14.18 0.28 21.21
C VAL A 109 -15.12 -0.25 20.13
N ILE A 110 -15.98 -1.22 20.46
CA ILE A 110 -16.99 -1.81 19.58
C ILE A 110 -18.11 -0.82 19.25
N LEU A 111 -18.48 0.13 20.10
CA LEU A 111 -19.50 1.14 19.82
C LEU A 111 -18.94 2.18 18.85
N LEU A 112 -17.71 2.66 19.08
CA LEU A 112 -16.94 3.40 18.08
C LEU A 112 -16.85 2.59 16.76
N PHE A 113 -16.69 1.27 16.85
CA PHE A 113 -16.59 0.33 15.72
C PHE A 113 -17.94 -0.02 15.05
N LEU A 114 -19.04 0.04 15.79
CA LEU A 114 -20.40 -0.26 15.34
C LEU A 114 -20.93 0.94 14.58
N ILE A 115 -20.63 2.16 15.05
CA ILE A 115 -20.89 3.37 14.29
C ILE A 115 -20.14 3.32 12.95
N PHE A 116 -18.90 2.79 12.92
CA PHE A 116 -18.14 2.57 11.69
C PHE A 116 -18.81 1.64 10.65
N PHE A 117 -19.75 0.76 11.02
CA PHE A 117 -20.41 -0.18 10.08
C PHE A 117 -21.93 0.02 9.93
N ILE A 118 -22.60 0.80 10.77
CA ILE A 118 -24.00 1.16 10.45
C ILE A 118 -24.07 1.86 9.07
N PHE A 119 -22.94 2.41 8.59
CA PHE A 119 -22.78 2.98 7.26
C PHE A 119 -22.47 1.92 6.20
N SER A 120 -23.24 2.01 5.13
CA SER A 120 -23.34 1.08 4.03
C SER A 120 -21.98 0.73 3.39
N LEU A 121 -21.78 -0.57 3.16
CA LEU A 121 -20.59 -1.16 2.51
C LEU A 121 -20.11 -0.39 1.24
N PRO A 122 -21.00 0.16 0.39
CA PRO A 122 -20.60 1.00 -0.75
C PRO A 122 -19.95 2.32 -0.33
N MET A 123 -20.51 3.06 0.64
CA MET A 123 -19.98 4.35 1.10
C MET A 123 -18.55 4.24 1.64
N PHE A 124 -18.22 3.15 2.34
CA PHE A 124 -16.86 2.89 2.81
C PHE A 124 -15.85 2.77 1.65
N THR A 125 -16.22 2.07 0.56
CA THR A 125 -15.34 1.93 -0.60
C THR A 125 -15.10 3.25 -1.34
N VAL A 126 -16.08 4.18 -1.27
CA VAL A 126 -16.00 5.50 -1.88
C VAL A 126 -15.07 6.41 -1.09
N LEU A 127 -15.29 6.50 0.21
CA LEU A 127 -14.49 7.36 1.08
C LEU A 127 -13.03 6.95 1.06
N ARG A 128 -12.76 5.64 1.09
CA ARG A 128 -11.39 5.12 0.99
C ARG A 128 -10.60 5.57 -0.24
N ARG A 129 -11.30 5.94 -1.32
CA ARG A 129 -10.65 6.45 -2.54
C ARG A 129 -10.20 7.91 -2.41
N PHE A 130 -10.69 8.67 -1.43
CA PHE A 130 -10.10 9.95 -1.04
C PHE A 130 -8.67 9.81 -0.54
N SER A 131 -8.27 8.62 -0.06
CA SER A 131 -6.86 8.34 0.26
C SER A 131 -5.91 8.65 -0.89
N ILE A 132 -6.34 8.48 -2.16
CA ILE A 132 -5.52 8.82 -3.34
C ILE A 132 -5.29 10.33 -3.43
N LEU A 133 -6.34 11.14 -3.24
CA LEU A 133 -6.22 12.59 -3.22
C LEU A 133 -5.32 13.05 -2.06
N MET A 134 -5.55 12.49 -0.86
CA MET A 134 -4.73 12.81 0.32
C MET A 134 -3.26 12.42 0.09
N THR A 135 -3.00 11.29 -0.56
CA THR A 135 -1.65 10.86 -0.93
C THR A 135 -1.00 11.86 -1.88
N MET A 136 -1.73 12.36 -2.90
CA MET A 136 -1.21 13.38 -3.82
C MET A 136 -0.89 14.70 -3.09
N ILE A 137 -1.78 15.16 -2.22
CA ILE A 137 -1.57 16.39 -1.43
C ILE A 137 -0.38 16.22 -0.48
N MET A 138 -0.29 15.08 0.22
CA MET A 138 0.82 14.80 1.14
C MET A 138 2.15 14.61 0.40
N GLU A 139 2.17 14.00 -0.78
CA GLU A 139 3.36 13.93 -1.64
C GLU A 139 3.85 15.33 -2.05
N TYR A 140 2.92 16.26 -2.28
CA TYR A 140 3.27 17.66 -2.53
C TYR A 140 3.82 18.35 -1.27
N LEU A 141 3.14 18.22 -0.13
CA LEU A 141 3.53 18.89 1.13
C LEU A 141 4.85 18.36 1.72
N ILE A 142 5.08 17.05 1.67
CA ILE A 142 6.21 16.40 2.35
C ILE A 142 7.41 16.19 1.43
N LEU A 143 7.19 15.83 0.16
CA LEU A 143 8.27 15.55 -0.80
C LEU A 143 8.47 16.70 -1.81
N GLY A 144 7.62 17.72 -1.81
CA GLY A 144 7.69 18.80 -2.80
C GLY A 144 7.38 18.35 -4.23
N THR A 145 6.85 17.14 -4.42
CA THR A 145 6.61 16.58 -5.75
C THR A 145 5.35 17.17 -6.36
N LYS A 146 5.51 17.91 -7.47
CA LYS A 146 4.40 18.54 -8.20
C LYS A 146 3.78 17.55 -9.18
N ALA A 147 2.50 17.24 -9.00
CA ALA A 147 1.74 16.41 -9.93
C ALA A 147 1.50 17.16 -11.26
N SER A 148 1.76 16.48 -12.38
CA SER A 148 1.47 17.03 -13.71
C SER A 148 -0.04 17.25 -13.89
N PHE A 149 -0.43 18.09 -14.85
CA PHE A 149 -1.84 18.32 -15.14
C PHE A 149 -2.59 17.02 -15.47
N ALA A 150 -2.00 16.16 -16.30
CA ALA A 150 -2.58 14.87 -16.65
C ALA A 150 -2.77 13.93 -15.44
N VAL A 151 -1.84 13.94 -14.48
CA VAL A 151 -1.98 13.18 -13.22
C VAL A 151 -3.13 13.74 -12.38
N ARG A 152 -3.26 15.07 -12.26
CA ARG A 152 -4.36 15.72 -11.53
C ARG A 152 -5.72 15.39 -12.14
N VAL A 153 -5.85 15.41 -13.46
CA VAL A 153 -7.06 14.99 -14.18
C VAL A 153 -7.39 13.52 -13.89
N SER A 154 -6.38 12.65 -13.88
CA SER A 154 -6.58 11.22 -13.58
C SER A 154 -7.12 10.99 -12.16
N VAL A 155 -6.51 11.66 -11.16
CA VAL A 155 -6.96 11.58 -9.76
C VAL A 155 -8.37 12.18 -9.59
N ALA A 156 -8.68 13.27 -10.28
CA ALA A 156 -10.01 13.86 -10.27
C ALA A 156 -11.06 12.86 -10.81
N MET A 157 -10.77 12.14 -11.90
CA MET A 157 -11.66 11.08 -12.40
C MET A 157 -11.82 9.93 -11.40
N MET A 158 -10.74 9.52 -10.71
CA MET A 158 -10.81 8.49 -9.68
C MET A 158 -11.75 8.90 -8.54
N MET A 159 -11.69 10.16 -8.11
CA MET A 159 -12.61 10.71 -7.12
C MET A 159 -14.05 10.83 -7.63
N LEU A 160 -14.25 11.36 -8.85
CA LEU A 160 -15.57 11.52 -9.45
C LEU A 160 -16.31 10.18 -9.54
N GLY A 161 -15.65 9.11 -10.00
CA GLY A 161 -16.26 7.78 -10.02
C GLY A 161 -16.66 7.28 -8.62
N SER A 162 -15.90 7.65 -7.60
CA SER A 162 -16.22 7.32 -6.21
C SER A 162 -17.45 8.08 -5.73
N VAL A 163 -17.51 9.39 -5.97
CA VAL A 163 -18.65 10.24 -5.62
C VAL A 163 -19.92 9.77 -6.33
N VAL A 164 -19.86 9.46 -7.62
CA VAL A 164 -21.00 8.95 -8.40
C VAL A 164 -21.56 7.65 -7.81
N ALA A 165 -20.70 6.75 -7.33
CA ALA A 165 -21.15 5.53 -6.65
C ALA A 165 -21.86 5.82 -5.31
N ALA A 166 -21.57 6.95 -4.64
CA ALA A 166 -22.13 7.34 -3.35
C ALA A 166 -23.40 8.19 -3.40
N LEU A 167 -23.69 8.89 -4.50
CA LEU A 167 -24.79 9.89 -4.57
C LEU A 167 -26.17 9.37 -4.16
N TYR A 168 -26.40 8.05 -4.16
CA TYR A 168 -27.68 7.43 -3.86
C TYR A 168 -27.71 6.63 -2.54
N ASP A 169 -26.63 6.62 -1.77
CA ASP A 169 -26.49 5.85 -0.51
C ASP A 169 -26.35 6.79 0.71
N LEU A 170 -27.21 7.82 0.76
CA LEU A 170 -27.16 8.92 1.73
C LEU A 170 -27.76 8.52 3.09
N THR A 171 -27.10 7.63 3.83
CA THR A 171 -27.24 7.60 5.29
C THR A 171 -26.21 8.58 5.86
N PHE A 172 -26.61 9.75 6.39
CA PHE A 172 -25.66 10.76 6.87
C PHE A 172 -25.29 10.54 8.35
N ASP A 173 -24.05 10.17 8.63
CA ASP A 173 -23.46 10.24 9.98
C ASP A 173 -22.05 10.84 9.94
N VAL A 174 -21.92 11.96 10.63
CA VAL A 174 -20.69 12.71 10.71
C VAL A 174 -19.57 11.89 11.37
N TYR A 175 -19.92 11.04 12.34
CA TYR A 175 -18.93 10.30 13.11
C TYR A 175 -18.24 9.22 12.29
N GLY A 176 -19.01 8.34 11.62
CA GLY A 176 -18.47 7.32 10.72
C GLY A 176 -17.61 7.91 9.60
N TYR A 177 -18.04 9.01 8.98
CA TYR A 177 -17.28 9.68 7.92
C TYR A 177 -15.96 10.28 8.42
N SER A 178 -15.96 10.90 9.60
CA SER A 178 -14.75 11.46 10.19
C SER A 178 -13.69 10.38 10.44
N LEU A 179 -14.09 9.20 10.91
CA LEU A 179 -13.18 8.08 11.14
C LEU A 179 -12.60 7.51 9.85
N ILE A 180 -13.39 7.40 8.77
CA ILE A 180 -12.90 6.89 7.49
C ILE A 180 -11.90 7.88 6.88
N MET A 181 -12.22 9.18 6.89
CA MET A 181 -11.28 10.21 6.45
C MET A 181 -9.97 10.20 7.26
N PHE A 182 -10.05 9.92 8.56
CA PHE A 182 -8.86 9.75 9.40
C PHE A 182 -8.03 8.51 9.02
N ASN A 183 -8.68 7.36 8.75
CA ASN A 183 -8.00 6.17 8.23
C ASN A 183 -7.29 6.46 6.91
N ASP A 184 -7.95 7.17 6.00
CA ASP A 184 -7.39 7.52 4.70
C ASP A 184 -6.19 8.44 4.82
N LEU A 185 -6.23 9.37 5.78
CA LEU A 185 -5.11 10.21 6.14
C LEU A 185 -3.94 9.38 6.67
N CYS A 186 -4.17 8.42 7.58
CA CYS A 186 -3.12 7.51 8.06
C CYS A 186 -2.54 6.66 6.93
N THR A 187 -3.38 6.19 6.00
CA THR A 187 -2.95 5.39 4.84
C THR A 187 -2.07 6.20 3.89
N ALA A 188 -2.49 7.43 3.58
CA ALA A 188 -1.72 8.37 2.77
C ALA A 188 -0.40 8.73 3.46
N ALA A 189 -0.44 9.05 4.76
CA ALA A 189 0.74 9.35 5.55
C ALA A 189 1.72 8.18 5.54
N ASN A 190 1.25 6.95 5.78
CA ASN A 190 2.08 5.75 5.76
C ASN A 190 2.82 5.59 4.41
N GLY A 191 2.11 5.73 3.29
CA GLY A 191 2.73 5.64 1.95
C GLY A 191 3.76 6.74 1.69
N VAL A 192 3.45 7.98 2.05
CA VAL A 192 4.29 9.16 1.77
C VAL A 192 5.54 9.18 2.66
N TYR A 193 5.39 8.88 3.95
CA TYR A 193 6.54 8.75 4.85
C TYR A 193 7.42 7.55 4.49
N MET A 194 6.83 6.44 4.04
CA MET A 194 7.58 5.30 3.49
C MET A 194 8.45 5.77 2.32
N LYS A 195 7.87 6.52 1.37
CA LYS A 195 8.63 7.08 0.24
C LYS A 195 9.77 8.00 0.70
N ARG A 196 9.50 8.91 1.64
CA ARG A 196 10.52 9.82 2.20
C ARG A 196 11.70 9.06 2.81
N LYS A 197 11.44 7.98 3.57
CA LYS A 197 12.50 7.16 4.18
C LYS A 197 13.29 6.35 3.15
N LEU A 198 12.62 5.90 2.08
CA LEU A 198 13.29 5.24 0.95
C LEU A 198 14.21 6.20 0.19
N GLU A 199 13.81 7.45 -0.02
CA GLU A 199 14.63 8.46 -0.70
C GLU A 199 15.80 8.96 0.16
N ALA A 200 15.64 9.00 1.48
CA ALA A 200 16.72 9.33 2.39
C ALA A 200 17.85 8.27 2.38
N LYS A 201 17.58 7.05 1.87
CA LYS A 201 18.52 5.91 1.75
C LYS A 201 19.23 5.48 3.05
N GLU A 202 18.92 6.08 4.19
CA GLU A 202 19.59 5.85 5.48
C GLU A 202 19.49 4.42 6.00
N LEU A 203 18.39 3.73 5.68
CA LEU A 203 18.09 2.37 6.17
C LEU A 203 18.13 1.31 5.06
N GLY A 204 18.17 1.73 3.80
CA GLY A 204 17.89 0.86 2.66
C GLY A 204 16.47 0.29 2.65
N LYS A 205 16.12 -0.45 1.60
CA LYS A 205 14.77 -1.03 1.41
C LYS A 205 14.49 -2.14 2.42
N TYR A 206 15.47 -3.02 2.63
CA TYR A 206 15.36 -4.16 3.53
C TYR A 206 15.44 -3.75 4.99
N GLY A 207 16.35 -2.83 5.35
CA GLY A 207 16.43 -2.32 6.71
C GLY A 207 15.18 -1.55 7.12
N LEU A 208 14.59 -0.76 6.20
CA LEU A 208 13.31 -0.10 6.45
C LEU A 208 12.19 -1.13 6.71
N LEU A 209 12.09 -2.16 5.88
CA LEU A 209 11.08 -3.20 6.02
C LEU A 209 11.25 -4.00 7.33
N PHE A 210 12.47 -4.46 7.62
CA PHE A 210 12.80 -5.22 8.83
C PHE A 210 12.44 -4.44 10.09
N HIS A 211 12.96 -3.22 10.23
CA HIS A 211 12.77 -2.47 11.47
C HIS A 211 11.34 -1.90 11.60
N ASN A 212 10.67 -1.55 10.48
CA ASN A 212 9.27 -1.16 10.52
C ASN A 212 8.39 -2.31 11.02
N SER A 213 8.59 -3.52 10.48
CA SER A 213 7.85 -4.71 10.94
C SER A 213 8.19 -5.08 12.38
N LEU A 214 9.46 -5.02 12.78
CA LEU A 214 9.90 -5.33 14.15
C LEU A 214 9.25 -4.38 15.18
N LEU A 215 9.29 -3.07 14.92
CA LEU A 215 8.67 -2.08 15.81
C LEU A 215 7.14 -2.19 15.82
N MET A 216 6.53 -2.67 14.74
CA MET A 216 5.08 -2.87 14.65
C MET A 216 4.56 -4.10 15.37
N ILE A 217 5.38 -5.14 15.55
CA ILE A 217 4.99 -6.36 16.26
C ILE A 217 4.59 -6.03 17.71
N VAL A 218 5.34 -5.17 18.40
CA VAL A 218 5.10 -4.86 19.82
C VAL A 218 3.71 -4.23 20.05
N PRO A 219 3.32 -3.11 19.40
CA PRO A 219 1.97 -2.57 19.52
C PRO A 219 0.89 -3.55 19.08
N SER A 220 1.14 -4.35 18.05
CA SER A 220 0.16 -5.31 17.52
C SER A 220 -0.13 -6.44 18.52
N ILE A 221 0.90 -6.92 19.22
CA ILE A 221 0.74 -7.90 20.31
C ILE A 221 -0.04 -7.27 21.48
N LEU A 222 0.23 -6.01 21.84
CA LEU A 222 -0.53 -5.32 22.88
C LEU A 222 -2.01 -5.21 22.51
N ILE A 223 -2.32 -4.82 21.28
CA ILE A 223 -3.70 -4.75 20.79
C ILE A 223 -4.35 -6.14 20.78
N ALA A 224 -3.62 -7.18 20.39
CA ALA A 224 -4.12 -8.56 20.38
C ALA A 224 -4.41 -9.08 21.79
N PHE A 225 -3.60 -8.67 22.76
CA PHE A 225 -3.82 -8.99 24.16
C PHE A 225 -5.08 -8.29 24.70
N PHE A 226 -5.25 -6.99 24.42
CA PHE A 226 -6.47 -6.26 24.83
C PHE A 226 -7.74 -6.71 24.10
N ALA A 227 -7.63 -7.18 22.85
CA ALA A 227 -8.74 -7.71 22.06
C ALA A 227 -9.11 -9.17 22.39
N ASP A 228 -8.36 -9.79 23.31
CA ASP A 228 -8.47 -11.19 23.71
C ASP A 228 -8.34 -12.18 22.53
N ASP A 229 -7.60 -11.78 21.50
CA ASP A 229 -7.44 -12.57 20.28
C ASP A 229 -6.63 -13.84 20.51
N PHE A 230 -5.67 -13.78 21.45
CA PHE A 230 -4.91 -14.96 21.87
C PHE A 230 -5.81 -16.01 22.53
N GLN A 231 -6.82 -15.60 23.31
CA GLN A 231 -7.77 -16.54 23.89
C GLN A 231 -8.62 -17.18 22.80
N LYS A 232 -9.14 -16.39 21.85
CA LYS A 232 -9.92 -16.94 20.72
C LYS A 232 -9.12 -17.97 19.90
N VAL A 233 -7.83 -17.71 19.66
CA VAL A 233 -6.95 -18.65 18.95
C VAL A 233 -6.68 -19.90 19.80
N ARG A 234 -6.46 -19.76 21.12
CA ARG A 234 -6.33 -20.92 22.02
C ARG A 234 -7.59 -21.78 22.04
N ASP A 235 -8.76 -21.16 22.12
CA ASP A 235 -10.04 -21.87 22.10
C ASP A 235 -10.25 -22.61 20.77
N PHE A 236 -9.85 -22.00 19.65
CA PHE A 236 -9.87 -22.63 18.33
C PHE A 236 -8.94 -23.84 18.23
N VAL A 237 -7.75 -23.77 18.85
CA VAL A 237 -6.80 -24.89 18.92
C VAL A 237 -7.33 -25.99 19.85
N ALA A 238 -7.86 -25.63 21.02
CA ALA A 238 -8.42 -26.57 22.00
C ALA A 238 -9.66 -27.30 21.45
N ALA A 239 -10.46 -26.64 20.61
CA ALA A 239 -11.59 -27.25 19.91
C ALA A 239 -11.17 -28.24 18.79
N GLY A 240 -9.87 -28.43 18.53
CA GLY A 240 -9.38 -29.34 17.50
C GLY A 240 -9.54 -28.83 16.06
N HIS A 241 -9.94 -27.57 15.87
CA HIS A 241 -10.07 -26.96 14.55
C HIS A 241 -8.73 -26.59 13.91
N PHE A 242 -7.64 -26.61 14.67
CA PHE A 242 -6.29 -26.41 14.14
C PHE A 242 -5.77 -27.67 13.44
N THR A 243 -6.28 -27.91 12.23
CA THR A 243 -5.83 -29.00 11.36
C THR A 243 -4.56 -28.61 10.60
N PHE A 244 -3.80 -29.59 10.12
CA PHE A 244 -2.62 -29.39 9.26
C PHE A 244 -2.88 -28.44 8.07
N SER A 245 -4.05 -28.53 7.43
CA SER A 245 -4.43 -27.64 6.33
C SER A 245 -4.56 -26.17 6.75
N VAL A 246 -5.01 -25.90 7.98
CA VAL A 246 -5.08 -24.55 8.54
C VAL A 246 -3.66 -24.02 8.78
N ALA A 247 -2.77 -24.85 9.32
CA ALA A 247 -1.38 -24.49 9.55
C ALA A 247 -0.67 -24.12 8.24
N ILE A 248 -0.83 -24.93 7.18
CA ILE A 248 -0.30 -24.61 5.84
C ILE A 248 -0.88 -23.29 5.32
N CYS A 249 -2.20 -23.10 5.43
CA CYS A 249 -2.86 -21.87 4.96
C CYS A 249 -2.38 -20.63 5.74
N PHE A 250 -2.16 -20.76 7.05
CA PHE A 250 -1.60 -19.71 7.90
C PHE A 250 -0.15 -19.37 7.51
N ILE A 251 0.70 -20.37 7.31
CA ILE A 251 2.09 -20.17 6.83
C ILE A 251 2.09 -19.50 5.46
N LEU A 252 1.22 -19.95 4.54
CA LEU A 252 1.05 -19.34 3.23
C LEU A 252 0.60 -17.88 3.34
N SER A 253 -0.34 -17.56 4.25
CA SER A 253 -0.73 -16.17 4.53
C SER A 253 0.45 -15.34 5.01
N CYS A 254 1.30 -15.89 5.88
CA CYS A 254 2.50 -15.22 6.39
C CYS A 254 3.50 -14.92 5.26
N VAL A 255 3.78 -15.90 4.40
CA VAL A 255 4.66 -15.73 3.23
C VAL A 255 4.09 -14.72 2.23
N CYS A 256 2.78 -14.78 1.96
CA CYS A 256 2.11 -13.81 1.10
C CYS A 256 2.12 -12.40 1.70
N GLY A 257 2.01 -12.27 3.02
CA GLY A 257 2.11 -11.00 3.74
C GLY A 257 3.48 -10.37 3.62
N PHE A 258 4.54 -11.18 3.74
CA PHE A 258 5.90 -10.73 3.44
C PHE A 258 6.01 -10.26 1.99
N ALA A 259 5.55 -11.07 1.02
CA ALA A 259 5.61 -10.73 -0.40
C ALA A 259 4.84 -9.44 -0.72
N LEU A 260 3.67 -9.23 -0.10
CA LEU A 260 2.91 -7.99 -0.18
C LEU A 260 3.69 -6.80 0.39
N ASN A 261 4.20 -6.92 1.62
CA ASN A 261 4.93 -5.81 2.25
C ASN A 261 6.18 -5.45 1.42
N TYR A 262 6.92 -6.46 0.96
CA TYR A 262 8.09 -6.27 0.10
C TYR A 262 7.73 -5.62 -1.24
N SER A 263 6.73 -6.13 -1.96
CA SER A 263 6.29 -5.57 -3.25
C SER A 263 5.72 -4.15 -3.09
N THR A 264 5.05 -3.85 -1.98
CA THR A 264 4.56 -2.50 -1.65
C THR A 264 5.72 -1.51 -1.48
N VAL A 265 6.76 -1.90 -0.72
CA VAL A 265 7.97 -1.08 -0.52
C VAL A 265 8.70 -0.88 -1.84
N ILE A 266 8.84 -1.91 -2.68
CA ILE A 266 9.51 -1.81 -3.97
C ILE A 266 8.74 -0.96 -4.97
N CYS A 267 7.42 -1.13 -5.06
CA CYS A 267 6.56 -0.30 -5.89
C CYS A 267 6.70 1.17 -5.47
N THR A 268 6.65 1.46 -4.17
CA THR A 268 6.84 2.81 -3.63
C THR A 268 8.25 3.34 -3.92
N HIS A 269 9.29 2.50 -3.80
CA HIS A 269 10.67 2.85 -4.09
C HIS A 269 10.86 3.27 -5.55
N TYR A 270 10.53 2.38 -6.51
CA TYR A 270 10.76 2.63 -7.93
C TYR A 270 9.76 3.63 -8.53
N ASN A 271 8.57 3.74 -7.96
CA ASN A 271 7.54 4.70 -8.35
C ASN A 271 7.37 5.79 -7.29
N SER A 272 6.16 5.95 -6.77
CA SER A 272 5.79 6.89 -5.74
C SER A 272 4.68 6.29 -4.87
N ALA A 273 4.38 6.92 -3.73
CA ALA A 273 3.26 6.51 -2.89
C ALA A 273 1.93 6.63 -3.64
N LEU A 274 1.78 7.68 -4.45
CA LEU A 274 0.62 7.90 -5.30
C LEU A 274 0.43 6.76 -6.32
N THR A 275 1.51 6.26 -6.93
CA THR A 275 1.38 5.12 -7.85
C THR A 275 0.89 3.87 -7.14
N THR A 276 1.44 3.56 -5.96
CA THR A 276 0.98 2.43 -5.13
C THR A 276 -0.50 2.58 -4.76
N ALA A 277 -0.94 3.80 -4.41
CA ALA A 277 -2.35 4.10 -4.12
C ALA A 277 -3.25 3.91 -5.36
N CYS A 278 -2.82 4.35 -6.54
CA CYS A 278 -3.59 4.24 -7.80
C CYS A 278 -3.68 2.81 -8.36
N VAL A 279 -2.71 1.94 -8.05
CA VAL A 279 -2.82 0.50 -8.39
C VAL A 279 -3.92 -0.18 -7.54
N GLY A 280 -4.21 0.37 -6.36
CA GLY A 280 -5.24 -0.12 -5.44
C GLY A 280 -6.62 -0.31 -6.07
N PRO A 281 -7.23 0.72 -6.69
CA PRO A 281 -8.52 0.58 -7.36
C PRO A 281 -8.54 -0.44 -8.50
N ILE A 282 -7.46 -0.54 -9.28
CA ILE A 282 -7.36 -1.50 -10.41
C ILE A 282 -7.44 -2.93 -9.87
N LYS A 283 -6.63 -3.26 -8.86
CA LYS A 283 -6.66 -4.61 -8.27
C LYS A 283 -7.97 -4.86 -7.50
N ASN A 284 -8.53 -3.84 -6.86
CA ASN A 284 -9.77 -3.99 -6.10
C ASN A 284 -10.93 -4.31 -7.05
N LEU A 285 -11.00 -3.66 -8.22
CA LEU A 285 -11.95 -4.03 -9.27
C LEU A 285 -11.83 -5.52 -9.62
N PHE A 286 -10.60 -5.99 -9.87
CA PHE A 286 -10.36 -7.39 -10.21
C PHE A 286 -10.82 -8.34 -9.10
N VAL A 287 -10.46 -8.04 -7.85
CA VAL A 287 -10.91 -8.81 -6.68
C VAL A 287 -12.44 -8.81 -6.57
N THR A 288 -13.10 -7.67 -6.83
CA THR A 288 -14.56 -7.57 -6.79
C THR A 288 -15.18 -8.42 -7.89
N TYR A 289 -14.73 -8.35 -9.15
CA TYR A 289 -15.30 -9.17 -10.23
C TYR A 289 -15.07 -10.66 -10.05
N VAL A 290 -13.86 -11.08 -9.66
CA VAL A 290 -13.61 -12.49 -9.34
C VAL A 290 -14.43 -12.92 -8.12
N GLY A 291 -14.62 -12.02 -7.16
CA GLY A 291 -15.51 -12.22 -6.02
C GLY A 291 -16.96 -12.43 -6.45
N MET A 292 -17.50 -11.58 -7.33
CA MET A 292 -18.88 -11.70 -7.85
C MET A 292 -19.09 -13.04 -8.56
N PHE A 293 -18.15 -13.45 -9.41
CA PHE A 293 -18.21 -14.75 -10.08
C PHE A 293 -18.15 -15.92 -9.09
N SER A 294 -17.39 -15.76 -7.99
CA SER A 294 -17.17 -16.83 -7.01
C SER A 294 -18.24 -16.90 -5.91
N SER A 295 -18.90 -15.80 -5.51
CA SER A 295 -19.72 -15.76 -4.29
C SER A 295 -21.22 -15.61 -4.49
N GLY A 296 -21.76 -15.49 -5.69
CA GLY A 296 -23.22 -15.56 -5.98
C GLY A 296 -24.11 -14.44 -5.39
N ASP A 297 -23.70 -13.78 -4.31
CA ASP A 297 -24.52 -12.90 -3.47
C ASP A 297 -24.42 -11.40 -3.84
N TYR A 298 -24.05 -11.05 -5.08
CA TYR A 298 -23.88 -9.64 -5.44
C TYR A 298 -25.18 -8.98 -5.90
N ILE A 299 -25.67 -8.01 -5.13
CA ILE A 299 -26.76 -7.11 -5.53
C ILE A 299 -26.20 -6.10 -6.53
N PHE A 300 -26.51 -6.30 -7.82
CA PHE A 300 -26.08 -5.38 -8.87
C PHE A 300 -26.84 -4.04 -8.77
N ALA A 301 -26.11 -2.96 -8.53
CA ALA A 301 -26.61 -1.59 -8.61
C ALA A 301 -25.90 -0.83 -9.73
N TRP A 302 -26.67 -0.28 -10.67
CA TRP A 302 -26.15 0.45 -11.85
C TRP A 302 -25.23 1.62 -11.48
N ASN A 303 -25.56 2.38 -10.43
CA ASN A 303 -24.78 3.54 -9.99
C ASN A 303 -23.42 3.12 -9.44
N ASN A 304 -23.37 2.04 -8.65
CA ASN A 304 -22.12 1.49 -8.13
C ASN A 304 -21.26 0.96 -9.28
N PHE A 305 -21.87 0.24 -10.23
CA PHE A 305 -21.18 -0.25 -11.42
C PHE A 305 -20.56 0.91 -12.23
N LEU A 306 -21.33 1.97 -12.51
CA LEU A 306 -20.85 3.14 -13.25
C LEU A 306 -19.70 3.83 -12.52
N GLY A 307 -19.87 4.12 -11.22
CA GLY A 307 -18.86 4.81 -10.42
C GLY A 307 -17.56 4.00 -10.25
N ILE A 308 -17.66 2.68 -10.09
CA ILE A 308 -16.51 1.78 -10.07
C ILE A 308 -15.74 1.85 -11.41
N ASN A 309 -16.43 1.77 -12.55
CA ASN A 309 -15.80 1.81 -13.87
C ASN A 309 -15.15 3.16 -14.18
N ILE A 310 -15.80 4.29 -13.87
CA ILE A 310 -15.20 5.63 -14.04
C ILE A 310 -13.88 5.74 -13.25
N SER A 311 -13.87 5.23 -12.02
CA SER A 311 -12.67 5.27 -11.17
C SER A 311 -11.53 4.40 -11.71
N VAL A 312 -11.86 3.26 -12.29
CA VAL A 312 -10.89 2.36 -12.94
C VAL A 312 -10.31 3.01 -14.18
N VAL A 313 -11.13 3.67 -15.01
CA VAL A 313 -10.65 4.44 -16.16
C VAL A 313 -9.66 5.52 -15.71
N GLY A 314 -9.97 6.25 -14.63
CA GLY A 314 -9.04 7.21 -14.03
C GLY A 314 -7.72 6.58 -13.57
N SER A 315 -7.78 5.38 -12.99
CA SER A 315 -6.59 4.65 -12.51
C SER A 315 -5.71 4.14 -13.66
N ILE A 316 -6.34 3.67 -14.75
CA ILE A 316 -5.64 3.25 -15.97
C ILE A 316 -5.00 4.45 -16.65
N LEU A 317 -5.72 5.58 -16.75
CA LEU A 317 -5.15 6.81 -17.29
C LEU A 317 -3.95 7.27 -16.46
N TYR A 318 -4.05 7.25 -15.13
CA TYR A 318 -2.93 7.57 -14.25
C TYR A 318 -1.72 6.68 -14.55
N ALA A 319 -1.91 5.36 -14.65
CA ALA A 319 -0.84 4.41 -14.94
C ALA A 319 -0.18 4.73 -16.29
N TYR A 320 -0.99 4.91 -17.35
CA TYR A 320 -0.50 5.27 -18.67
C TYR A 320 0.32 6.57 -18.65
N VAL A 321 -0.23 7.63 -18.08
CA VAL A 321 0.41 8.95 -17.96
C VAL A 321 1.73 8.85 -17.19
N THR A 322 1.72 8.16 -16.05
CA THR A 322 2.87 8.07 -15.13
C THR A 322 4.01 7.22 -15.70
N PHE A 323 3.70 6.21 -16.50
CA PHE A 323 4.73 5.41 -17.16
C PHE A 323 5.24 6.06 -18.46
N ARG A 324 4.38 6.77 -19.22
CA ARG A 324 4.77 7.49 -20.44
C ARG A 324 5.56 8.77 -20.18
N ILE A 325 5.09 9.66 -19.30
CA ILE A 325 5.75 10.95 -19.01
C ILE A 325 7.21 10.74 -18.60
N LYS A 326 7.48 9.79 -17.70
CA LYS A 326 8.85 9.53 -17.25
C LYS A 326 9.72 8.85 -18.31
N THR A 327 9.12 8.21 -19.32
CA THR A 327 9.87 7.66 -20.46
C THR A 327 10.33 8.79 -21.38
N ILE A 328 9.45 9.76 -21.64
CA ILE A 328 9.76 10.96 -22.44
C ILE A 328 10.85 11.80 -21.75
N SER A 329 10.78 12.00 -20.42
CA SER A 329 11.81 12.75 -19.70
C SER A 329 13.19 12.09 -19.78
N LYS A 330 13.24 10.75 -19.77
CA LYS A 330 14.49 10.00 -19.96
C LYS A 330 15.05 10.17 -21.36
N GLN A 331 14.20 10.05 -22.39
CA GLN A 331 14.62 10.24 -23.78
C GLN A 331 15.18 11.65 -24.02
N ARG A 332 14.51 12.69 -23.50
CA ARG A 332 15.00 14.07 -23.59
C ARG A 332 16.35 14.26 -22.90
N PHE A 333 16.57 13.65 -21.73
CA PHE A 333 17.85 13.70 -21.05
C PHE A 333 18.96 13.02 -21.86
N VAL A 334 18.69 11.82 -22.41
CA VAL A 334 19.65 11.08 -23.25
C VAL A 334 19.97 11.85 -24.53
N SER A 335 18.98 12.42 -25.20
CA SER A 335 19.18 13.25 -26.39
C SER A 335 19.96 14.52 -26.07
N ALA A 336 19.68 15.18 -24.95
CA ALA A 336 20.44 16.35 -24.53
C ALA A 336 21.90 16.02 -24.17
N SER A 337 22.15 14.88 -23.49
CA SER A 337 23.51 14.43 -23.19
C SER A 337 24.28 13.99 -24.44
N ALA A 338 23.59 13.39 -25.42
CA ALA A 338 24.20 13.03 -26.70
C ALA A 338 24.57 14.29 -27.50
N GLN A 339 23.67 15.28 -27.55
CA GLN A 339 23.94 16.57 -28.19
C GLN A 339 25.10 17.33 -27.55
N SER A 340 25.25 17.28 -26.21
CA SER A 340 26.40 17.90 -25.55
C SER A 340 27.71 17.18 -25.86
N SER A 341 27.71 15.83 -25.93
CA SER A 341 28.91 15.07 -26.29
C SER A 341 29.31 15.21 -27.75
N ASP A 342 28.37 15.52 -28.65
CA ASP A 342 28.67 15.80 -30.07
C ASP A 342 29.26 17.21 -30.26
N PHE A 343 29.00 18.16 -29.35
CA PHE A 343 29.53 19.53 -29.40
C PHE A 343 30.99 19.62 -28.89
N GLU A 344 31.37 18.85 -27.87
CA GLU A 344 32.76 18.80 -27.33
C GLU A 344 33.85 18.51 -28.39
N PRO A 345 33.69 17.52 -29.30
CA PRO A 345 34.67 17.23 -30.35
C PRO A 345 34.66 18.25 -31.50
N LEU A 346 33.58 19.03 -31.67
CA LEU A 346 33.53 20.12 -32.67
C LEU A 346 34.27 21.36 -32.16
N VAL A 347 34.03 21.76 -30.90
CA VAL A 347 34.70 22.91 -30.28
C VAL A 347 36.21 22.70 -30.19
N SER A 348 36.67 21.49 -29.84
CA SER A 348 38.12 21.18 -29.81
C SER A 348 38.75 21.30 -31.20
N LYS A 349 38.09 20.80 -32.25
CA LYS A 349 38.59 20.94 -33.64
C LYS A 349 38.62 22.40 -34.12
N GLU A 350 37.64 23.21 -33.75
CA GLU A 350 37.61 24.63 -34.09
C GLU A 350 38.71 25.43 -33.36
N ILE A 351 38.99 25.10 -32.09
CA ILE A 351 40.09 25.70 -31.32
C ILE A 351 41.44 25.29 -31.94
N ASP A 352 41.65 24.00 -32.23
CA ASP A 352 42.88 23.51 -32.87
C ASP A 352 43.12 24.17 -34.23
N GLN A 353 42.06 24.39 -35.03
CA GLN A 353 42.15 25.09 -36.32
C GLN A 353 42.40 26.60 -36.16
N ALA A 354 41.83 27.25 -35.16
CA ALA A 354 42.08 28.66 -34.88
C ALA A 354 43.51 28.92 -34.39
N GLU A 355 44.05 28.05 -33.53
CA GLU A 355 45.45 28.09 -33.08
C GLU A 355 46.43 27.83 -34.25
N LEU A 356 46.13 26.89 -35.15
CA LEU A 356 46.92 26.66 -36.36
C LEU A 356 46.96 27.88 -37.29
N ASN A 357 45.80 28.52 -37.53
CA ASN A 357 45.69 29.69 -38.41
C ASN A 357 46.32 30.97 -37.84
N THR A 358 46.59 31.05 -36.54
CA THR A 358 47.28 32.19 -35.92
C THR A 358 48.79 32.01 -35.84
N SER A 359 49.30 30.79 -36.09
CA SER A 359 50.73 30.47 -36.06
C SER A 359 51.43 30.59 -37.43
N ASN A 360 50.66 30.68 -38.52
CA ASN A 360 51.14 30.95 -39.88
C ASN A 360 50.96 32.43 -40.23
#